data_AF-A0A9D1DCN2-F1
#
_entry.id   AF-A0A9D1DCN2-F1
#
_cell.length_a   1.000
_cell.length_b   1.000
_cell.length_c   1.000
_cell.angle_alpha   90.00
_cell.angle_beta   90.00
_cell.angle_gamma   90.00
#
_symmetry.space_group_name_H-M   'P 1'
#
loop_
_entity.id
_entity.type
_entity.pdbx_description
1 polymer ?
#
loop_
_entity_poly.entity_id
_entity_poly.type
_entity_poly.pdbx_seq_one_letter_code
_entity_poly.pdbx_strand_id
1 'polypeptide(L)'
;MNIKQAKTELKNTIRAYLSTDEQGLPRIDFVKQRPVLLMGPPGIGKTAVMEQLAAECDLALVSYTITHHTRQSAVGLPMIVQRKFGGVEYSATEYTMSEIIGSVYQAMERTGKKQGILFLDEINCVSETLAPTMLQFLQCKTFGTHTLPQGWIIVAAGNPPEYNKSVRELDVVTLDRVKRIDVREDLGVWKEYASRRGIYGAILAYLDSKPQNFYQMESTPGGKEFVTPRGWEDLSQLLYSYDALGLTAEQPTVEQYLQHPAVAKDFAAFLALWQRYNRDVDLAAILQGKVEEPTIRRCAAAGFDEKLALVGLLGDRLTQCFAQCYRLDQTADRLFALLKPFKELVFLPKNNPMEQFSALLSAQQEKAETMLTQSVDKVEKQIQALLVQQLEADREALLSLPEPSPESVFATVKQGFEELVNRRKDAVQQTSDQLDFAFDFLEAAFGRGQELVWFVTQLAGGYYSSWFLAQFGCVRFDQYNESLLFEKRRNQLLDQVNQLQQSQ
;
A
#
# COMPACT_ATOMS: atom_id res chain seq x y z
N MET A 1 7.03 -10.11 -14.58
CA MET A 1 7.22 -8.72 -14.09
C MET A 1 6.79 -8.64 -12.63
N ASN A 2 7.19 -7.63 -11.88
CA ASN A 2 6.68 -7.44 -10.51
C ASN A 2 5.35 -6.67 -10.51
N ILE A 3 4.69 -6.59 -9.34
CA ILE A 3 3.37 -5.99 -9.22
C ILE A 3 3.35 -4.49 -9.53
N LYS A 4 4.45 -3.75 -9.27
CA LYS A 4 4.58 -2.31 -9.57
C LYS A 4 4.67 -2.06 -11.08
N GLN A 5 5.43 -2.89 -11.79
CA GLN A 5 5.48 -2.88 -13.26
C GLN A 5 4.10 -3.23 -13.86
N ALA A 6 3.45 -4.26 -13.33
CA ALA A 6 2.10 -4.65 -13.77
C ALA A 6 1.07 -3.53 -13.58
N LYS A 7 1.09 -2.84 -12.42
CA LYS A 7 0.27 -1.65 -12.16
C LYS A 7 0.49 -0.55 -13.20
N THR A 8 1.75 -0.29 -13.55
CA THR A 8 2.10 0.73 -14.55
C THR A 8 1.55 0.35 -15.93
N GLU A 9 1.71 -0.92 -16.33
CA GLU A 9 1.21 -1.42 -17.60
C GLU A 9 -0.33 -1.40 -17.67
N LEU A 10 -1.00 -1.73 -16.57
CA LEU A 10 -2.46 -1.58 -16.44
C LEU A 10 -2.89 -0.13 -16.57
N LYS A 11 -2.21 0.81 -15.92
CA LYS A 11 -2.50 2.25 -16.03
C LYS A 11 -2.38 2.74 -17.46
N ASN A 12 -1.34 2.32 -18.18
CA ASN A 12 -1.16 2.62 -19.60
C ASN A 12 -2.28 2.02 -20.45
N THR A 13 -2.67 0.77 -20.16
CA THR A 13 -3.76 0.09 -20.86
C THR A 13 -5.09 0.81 -20.65
N ILE A 14 -5.40 1.22 -19.41
CA ILE A 14 -6.60 1.99 -19.06
C ILE A 14 -6.64 3.29 -19.84
N ARG A 15 -5.53 4.05 -19.84
CA ARG A 15 -5.44 5.31 -20.60
C ARG A 15 -5.66 5.08 -22.09
N ALA A 16 -5.04 4.05 -22.67
CA ALA A 16 -5.22 3.74 -24.08
C ALA A 16 -6.67 3.36 -24.42
N TYR A 17 -7.31 2.53 -23.58
CA TYR A 17 -8.67 2.04 -23.81
C TYR A 17 -9.74 3.12 -23.60
N LEU A 18 -9.49 4.09 -22.72
CA LEU A 18 -10.43 5.20 -22.47
C LEU A 18 -10.12 6.44 -23.30
N SER A 19 -9.00 6.46 -24.04
CA SER A 19 -8.62 7.61 -24.86
C SER A 19 -9.51 7.77 -26.09
N THR A 20 -9.81 9.02 -26.41
CA THR A 20 -10.51 9.43 -27.62
C THR A 20 -9.58 10.20 -28.57
N ASP A 21 -9.96 10.28 -29.84
CA ASP A 21 -9.36 11.18 -30.81
C ASP A 21 -9.94 12.60 -30.72
N GLU A 22 -9.53 13.47 -31.65
CA GLU A 22 -9.98 14.87 -31.73
C GLU A 22 -11.50 15.01 -32.00
N GLN A 23 -12.14 13.95 -32.50
CA GLN A 23 -13.57 13.91 -32.83
C GLN A 23 -14.39 13.30 -31.68
N GLY A 24 -13.74 12.92 -30.57
CA GLY A 24 -14.38 12.27 -29.43
C GLY A 24 -14.67 10.79 -29.65
N LEU A 25 -14.16 10.18 -30.72
CA LEU A 25 -14.30 8.74 -30.97
C LEU A 25 -13.21 7.96 -30.21
N PRO A 26 -13.52 6.75 -29.70
CA PRO A 26 -12.53 5.94 -28.99
C PRO A 26 -11.39 5.55 -29.93
N ARG A 27 -10.14 5.72 -29.49
CA ARG A 27 -8.96 5.32 -30.29
C ARG A 27 -8.87 3.82 -30.51
N ILE A 28 -9.43 3.05 -29.58
CA ILE A 28 -9.55 1.59 -29.67
C ILE A 28 -11.02 1.25 -29.42
N ASP A 29 -11.69 0.73 -30.44
CA ASP A 29 -13.08 0.28 -30.35
C ASP A 29 -13.29 -0.65 -29.14
N PHE A 30 -14.40 -0.50 -28.45
CA PHE A 30 -14.72 -1.29 -27.26
C PHE A 30 -14.60 -2.81 -27.51
N VAL A 31 -14.99 -3.28 -28.69
CA VAL A 31 -14.91 -4.70 -29.08
C VAL A 31 -13.46 -5.18 -29.29
N LYS A 32 -12.53 -4.28 -29.64
CA LYS A 32 -11.10 -4.59 -29.87
C LYS A 32 -10.25 -4.48 -28.60
N GLN A 33 -10.79 -3.90 -27.54
CA GLN A 33 -10.13 -3.81 -26.24
C GLN A 33 -10.08 -5.17 -25.55
N ARG A 34 -8.96 -5.88 -25.68
CA ARG A 34 -8.73 -7.18 -25.03
C ARG A 34 -8.77 -7.05 -23.50
N PRO A 35 -9.47 -7.94 -22.77
CA PRO A 35 -9.39 -7.99 -21.31
C PRO A 35 -7.95 -8.20 -20.85
N VAL A 36 -7.59 -7.67 -19.69
CA VAL A 36 -6.28 -7.91 -19.10
C VAL A 36 -6.37 -9.12 -18.16
N LEU A 37 -5.45 -10.07 -18.29
CA LEU A 37 -5.35 -11.24 -17.42
C LEU A 37 -4.07 -11.15 -16.58
N LEU A 38 -4.21 -11.01 -15.27
CA LEU A 38 -3.11 -11.01 -14.30
C LEU A 38 -2.91 -12.43 -13.75
N MET A 39 -1.82 -13.08 -14.16
CA MET A 39 -1.43 -14.38 -13.63
C MET A 39 -0.33 -14.21 -12.60
N GLY A 40 -0.53 -14.68 -11.37
CA GLY A 40 0.53 -14.62 -10.36
C GLY A 40 0.11 -15.30 -9.06
N PRO A 41 1.06 -15.57 -8.15
CA PRO A 41 0.77 -16.25 -6.89
C PRO A 41 -0.25 -15.49 -6.03
N PRO A 42 -0.94 -16.19 -5.11
CA PRO A 42 -1.86 -15.56 -4.17
C PRO A 42 -1.11 -14.61 -3.22
N GLY A 43 -1.81 -13.56 -2.76
CA GLY A 43 -1.28 -12.68 -1.71
C GLY A 43 -0.23 -11.64 -2.15
N ILE A 44 0.04 -11.46 -3.45
CA ILE A 44 1.02 -10.46 -3.94
C ILE A 44 0.43 -9.06 -4.24
N GLY A 45 -0.84 -8.81 -3.87
CA GLY A 45 -1.47 -7.49 -4.01
C GLY A 45 -2.20 -7.22 -5.33
N LYS A 46 -2.59 -8.25 -6.10
CA LYS A 46 -3.36 -8.09 -7.36
C LYS A 46 -4.64 -7.25 -7.18
N THR A 47 -5.45 -7.58 -6.17
CA THR A 47 -6.69 -6.87 -5.83
C THR A 47 -6.42 -5.44 -5.36
N ALA A 48 -5.44 -5.25 -4.48
CA ALA A 48 -5.06 -3.93 -3.96
C ALA A 48 -4.60 -2.96 -5.06
N VAL A 49 -3.93 -3.47 -6.10
CA VAL A 49 -3.57 -2.65 -7.27
C VAL A 49 -4.80 -2.14 -8.02
N MET A 50 -5.89 -2.92 -8.09
CA MET A 50 -7.12 -2.46 -8.76
C MET A 50 -7.75 -1.28 -8.04
N GLU A 51 -7.81 -1.35 -6.71
CA GLU A 51 -8.32 -0.27 -5.86
C GLU A 51 -7.49 1.01 -6.05
N GLN A 52 -6.15 0.86 -6.03
CA GLN A 52 -5.25 1.98 -6.27
C GLN A 52 -5.42 2.57 -7.68
N LEU A 53 -5.56 1.74 -8.72
CA LEU A 53 -5.75 2.22 -10.09
C LEU A 53 -7.09 2.93 -10.28
N ALA A 54 -8.16 2.41 -9.68
CA ALA A 54 -9.47 3.04 -9.73
C ALA A 54 -9.45 4.43 -9.07
N ALA A 55 -8.78 4.57 -7.92
CA ALA A 55 -8.60 5.87 -7.29
C ALA A 55 -7.72 6.81 -8.14
N GLU A 56 -6.55 6.35 -8.61
CA GLU A 56 -5.60 7.17 -9.37
C GLU A 56 -6.10 7.62 -10.75
N CYS A 57 -7.00 6.84 -11.36
CA CYS A 57 -7.56 7.13 -12.68
C CYS A 57 -8.98 7.71 -12.61
N ASP A 58 -9.48 7.99 -11.41
CA ASP A 58 -10.84 8.45 -11.14
C ASP A 58 -11.95 7.56 -11.76
N LEU A 59 -11.81 6.25 -11.61
CA LEU A 59 -12.73 5.24 -12.14
C LEU A 59 -13.62 4.64 -11.05
N ALA A 60 -14.76 4.08 -11.44
CA ALA A 60 -15.49 3.16 -10.59
C ALA A 60 -14.77 1.80 -10.54
N LEU A 61 -14.93 1.06 -9.45
CA LEU A 61 -14.42 -0.31 -9.31
C LEU A 61 -15.54 -1.23 -8.86
N VAL A 62 -15.72 -2.33 -9.58
CA VAL A 62 -16.54 -3.47 -9.18
C VAL A 62 -15.63 -4.69 -9.13
N SER A 63 -15.60 -5.37 -8.00
CA SER A 63 -14.73 -6.54 -7.77
C SER A 63 -15.57 -7.76 -7.45
N TYR A 64 -15.32 -8.87 -8.15
CA TYR A 64 -15.98 -10.16 -7.95
C TYR A 64 -14.97 -11.28 -7.86
N THR A 65 -15.16 -12.17 -6.88
CA THR A 65 -14.39 -13.41 -6.77
C THR A 65 -15.22 -14.56 -7.34
N ILE A 66 -14.82 -15.09 -8.49
CA ILE A 66 -15.66 -16.01 -9.29
C ILE A 66 -16.00 -17.32 -8.56
N THR A 67 -15.15 -17.77 -7.64
CA THR A 67 -15.34 -19.02 -6.88
C THR A 67 -16.60 -19.06 -6.02
N HIS A 68 -17.16 -17.90 -5.66
CA HIS A 68 -18.39 -17.82 -4.87
C HIS A 68 -19.67 -17.74 -5.71
N HIS A 69 -19.57 -17.71 -7.05
CA HIS A 69 -20.73 -17.51 -7.91
C HIS A 69 -21.19 -18.77 -8.61
N THR A 70 -22.51 -18.88 -8.71
CA THR A 70 -23.18 -19.89 -9.54
C THR A 70 -23.37 -19.36 -10.96
N ARG A 71 -23.66 -20.26 -11.90
CA ARG A 71 -24.03 -19.88 -13.26
C ARG A 71 -25.23 -18.93 -13.28
N GLN A 72 -26.18 -19.13 -12.38
CA GLN A 72 -27.39 -18.33 -12.23
C GLN A 72 -27.08 -16.90 -11.80
N SER A 73 -26.14 -16.71 -10.86
CA SER A 73 -25.70 -15.37 -10.44
C SER A 73 -25.00 -14.60 -11.58
N ALA A 74 -24.19 -15.31 -12.37
CA ALA A 74 -23.42 -14.70 -13.45
C ALA A 74 -24.25 -14.41 -14.72
N VAL A 75 -25.19 -15.29 -15.09
CA VAL A 75 -25.98 -15.18 -16.33
C VAL A 75 -27.35 -14.53 -16.10
N GLY A 76 -27.88 -14.63 -14.88
CA GLY A 76 -29.27 -14.34 -14.56
C GLY A 76 -30.12 -15.61 -14.51
N LEU A 77 -31.37 -15.45 -14.06
CA LEU A 77 -32.36 -16.53 -14.00
C LEU A 77 -33.18 -16.56 -15.30
N PRO A 78 -33.50 -17.75 -15.81
CA PRO A 78 -34.33 -17.87 -17.01
C PRO A 78 -35.77 -17.42 -16.70
N MET A 79 -36.35 -16.65 -17.60
CA MET A 79 -37.73 -16.21 -17.58
C MET A 79 -38.40 -16.51 -18.92
N ILE A 80 -39.65 -16.94 -18.86
CA ILE A 80 -40.47 -17.18 -20.06
C ILE A 80 -41.08 -15.85 -20.48
N VAL A 81 -40.84 -15.45 -21.72
CA VAL A 81 -41.40 -14.23 -22.32
C VAL A 81 -42.14 -14.58 -23.61
N GLN A 82 -43.17 -13.81 -23.95
CA GLN A 82 -43.83 -13.95 -25.25
C GLN A 82 -43.11 -13.07 -26.27
N ARG A 83 -42.68 -13.65 -27.39
CA ARG A 83 -42.01 -12.96 -28.49
C ARG A 83 -42.69 -13.28 -29.81
N LYS A 84 -42.77 -12.29 -30.70
CA LYS A 84 -43.27 -12.48 -32.07
C LYS A 84 -42.10 -12.72 -33.02
N PHE A 85 -42.07 -13.88 -33.65
CA PHE A 85 -41.12 -14.21 -34.72
C PHE A 85 -41.92 -14.44 -36.01
N GLY A 86 -41.61 -13.67 -37.07
CA GLY A 86 -42.34 -13.79 -38.34
C GLY A 86 -43.85 -13.53 -38.24
N GLY A 87 -44.30 -12.73 -37.27
CA GLY A 87 -45.72 -12.42 -37.05
C GLY A 87 -46.49 -13.39 -36.14
N VAL A 88 -45.87 -14.51 -35.72
CA VAL A 88 -46.49 -15.52 -34.84
C VAL A 88 -45.91 -15.40 -33.42
N GLU A 89 -46.76 -15.50 -32.40
CA GLU A 89 -46.34 -15.50 -30.99
C GLU A 89 -45.79 -16.86 -30.57
N TYR A 90 -44.61 -16.83 -29.94
CA TYR A 90 -43.96 -17.97 -29.34
C TYR A 90 -43.51 -17.63 -27.92
N SER A 91 -43.57 -18.61 -27.02
CA SER A 91 -42.86 -18.58 -25.75
C SER A 91 -41.35 -18.70 -26.02
N ALA A 92 -40.59 -17.69 -25.62
CA ALA A 92 -39.14 -17.67 -25.70
C ALA A 92 -38.53 -17.61 -24.29
N THR A 93 -37.29 -18.09 -24.16
CA THR A 93 -36.51 -17.99 -22.92
C THR A 93 -35.63 -16.75 -22.98
N GLU A 94 -35.74 -15.86 -22.00
CA GLU A 94 -34.80 -14.77 -21.74
C GLU A 94 -34.18 -14.91 -20.35
N TYR A 95 -33.16 -14.11 -20.04
CA TYR A 95 -32.50 -14.13 -18.73
C TYR A 95 -32.63 -12.77 -18.04
N THR A 96 -32.85 -12.79 -16.73
CA THR A 96 -32.82 -11.57 -15.90
C THR A 96 -31.45 -10.91 -15.97
N MET A 97 -31.36 -9.65 -15.53
CA MET A 97 -30.07 -8.95 -15.41
C MET A 97 -29.08 -9.80 -14.59
N SER A 98 -27.86 -9.95 -15.11
CA SER A 98 -26.74 -10.56 -14.39
C SER A 98 -26.41 -9.74 -13.14
N GLU A 99 -26.12 -10.39 -12.02
CA GLU A 99 -25.69 -9.70 -10.80
C GLU A 99 -24.41 -8.89 -11.05
N ILE A 100 -23.49 -9.45 -11.85
CA ILE A 100 -22.20 -8.81 -12.19
C ILE A 100 -22.42 -7.55 -13.02
N ILE A 101 -23.31 -7.59 -14.01
CA ILE A 101 -23.61 -6.41 -14.83
C ILE A 101 -24.48 -5.41 -14.06
N GLY A 102 -25.42 -5.90 -13.23
CA GLY A 102 -26.26 -5.08 -12.38
C GLY A 102 -25.46 -4.25 -11.38
N SER A 103 -24.44 -4.82 -10.74
CA SER A 103 -23.58 -4.08 -9.82
C SER A 103 -22.69 -3.06 -10.52
N VAL A 104 -22.32 -3.28 -11.79
CA VAL A 104 -21.68 -2.26 -12.63
C VAL A 104 -22.59 -1.05 -12.79
N TYR A 105 -23.87 -1.24 -13.15
CA TYR A 105 -24.83 -0.13 -13.23
C TYR A 105 -25.06 0.55 -11.87
N GLN A 106 -25.21 -0.23 -10.79
CA GLN A 106 -25.33 0.33 -9.43
C GLN A 106 -24.09 1.14 -9.03
N ALA A 107 -22.89 0.69 -9.39
CA ALA A 107 -21.66 1.43 -9.15
C ALA A 107 -21.63 2.74 -9.95
N MET A 108 -22.10 2.74 -11.20
CA MET A 108 -22.25 3.97 -12.00
C MET A 108 -23.22 4.95 -11.35
N GLU A 109 -24.38 4.49 -10.87
CA GLU A 109 -25.37 5.32 -10.18
C GLU A 109 -24.83 5.88 -8.87
N ARG A 110 -24.23 5.03 -8.03
CA ARG A 110 -23.70 5.41 -6.71
C ARG A 110 -22.55 6.40 -6.80
N THR A 111 -21.68 6.25 -7.80
CA THR A 111 -20.46 7.07 -7.92
C THR A 111 -20.60 8.23 -8.90
N GLY A 112 -21.64 8.24 -9.74
CA GLY A 112 -21.78 9.15 -10.88
C GLY A 112 -20.77 8.89 -12.02
N LYS A 113 -19.90 7.88 -11.89
CA LYS A 113 -18.83 7.60 -12.86
C LYS A 113 -19.34 6.70 -13.96
N LYS A 114 -19.18 7.14 -15.21
CA LYS A 114 -19.56 6.35 -16.39
C LYS A 114 -18.50 5.34 -16.83
N GLN A 115 -17.26 5.52 -16.37
CA GLN A 115 -16.11 4.67 -16.69
C GLN A 115 -15.68 3.89 -15.45
N GLY A 116 -15.20 2.66 -15.65
CA GLY A 116 -14.89 1.77 -14.53
C GLY A 116 -14.01 0.58 -14.86
N ILE A 117 -13.60 -0.12 -13.81
CA ILE A 117 -12.90 -1.40 -13.89
C ILE A 117 -13.84 -2.48 -13.32
N LEU A 118 -14.09 -3.52 -14.11
CA LEU A 118 -14.67 -4.77 -13.63
C LEU A 118 -13.53 -5.74 -13.36
N PHE A 119 -13.23 -5.96 -12.09
CA PHE A 119 -12.21 -6.89 -11.63
C PHE A 119 -12.81 -8.26 -11.31
N LEU A 120 -12.32 -9.31 -11.97
CA LEU A 120 -12.74 -10.70 -11.78
C LEU A 120 -11.58 -11.51 -11.18
N ASP A 121 -11.61 -11.74 -9.88
CA ASP A 121 -10.59 -12.53 -9.17
C ASP A 121 -10.88 -14.04 -9.25
N GLU A 122 -9.81 -14.83 -9.17
CA GLU A 122 -9.83 -16.29 -9.26
C GLU A 122 -10.54 -16.85 -10.51
N ILE A 123 -10.34 -16.20 -11.66
CA ILE A 123 -11.02 -16.53 -12.93
C ILE A 123 -10.81 -17.98 -13.38
N ASN A 124 -9.67 -18.56 -13.01
CA ASN A 124 -9.27 -19.91 -13.38
C ASN A 124 -9.70 -20.98 -12.36
N CYS A 125 -10.29 -20.59 -11.23
CA CYS A 125 -10.96 -21.49 -10.29
C CYS A 125 -12.48 -21.58 -10.58
N VAL A 126 -12.93 -21.08 -11.74
CA VAL A 126 -14.32 -21.10 -12.16
C VAL A 126 -14.86 -22.53 -12.24
N SER A 127 -16.11 -22.72 -11.80
CA SER A 127 -16.79 -24.01 -11.90
C SER A 127 -16.97 -24.45 -13.36
N GLU A 128 -17.04 -25.76 -13.57
CA GLU A 128 -17.19 -26.35 -14.91
C GLU A 128 -18.38 -25.79 -15.69
N THR A 129 -19.48 -25.57 -15.00
CA THR A 129 -20.74 -25.11 -15.60
C THR A 129 -20.73 -23.62 -15.93
N LEU A 130 -19.82 -22.85 -15.33
CA LEU A 130 -19.66 -21.41 -15.54
C LEU A 130 -18.49 -21.09 -16.49
N ALA A 131 -17.51 -21.97 -16.63
CA ALA A 131 -16.32 -21.74 -17.46
C ALA A 131 -16.66 -21.28 -18.88
N PRO A 132 -17.54 -21.95 -19.66
CA PRO A 132 -17.83 -21.52 -21.04
C PRO A 132 -18.41 -20.10 -21.11
N THR A 133 -19.34 -19.77 -20.21
CA THR A 133 -19.95 -18.44 -20.13
C THR A 133 -18.92 -17.38 -19.74
N MET A 134 -18.02 -17.68 -18.82
CA MET A 134 -17.00 -16.74 -18.36
C MET A 134 -15.97 -16.45 -19.45
N LEU A 135 -15.54 -17.48 -20.19
CA LEU A 135 -14.66 -17.33 -21.35
C LEU A 135 -15.35 -16.51 -22.45
N GLN A 136 -16.63 -16.78 -22.71
CA GLN A 136 -17.42 -15.95 -23.62
C GLN A 136 -17.52 -14.51 -23.15
N PHE A 137 -17.69 -14.27 -21.84
CA PHE A 137 -17.74 -12.92 -21.29
C PHE A 137 -16.43 -12.17 -21.48
N LEU A 138 -15.29 -12.79 -21.24
CA LEU A 138 -13.98 -12.18 -21.51
C LEU A 138 -13.86 -11.79 -22.99
N GLN A 139 -14.36 -12.61 -23.91
CA GLN A 139 -14.21 -12.37 -25.34
C GLN A 139 -15.21 -11.35 -25.91
N CYS A 140 -16.48 -11.50 -25.55
CA CYS A 140 -17.59 -10.74 -26.14
C CYS A 140 -18.07 -9.58 -25.26
N LYS A 141 -17.62 -9.52 -23.99
CA LYS A 141 -18.06 -8.54 -22.98
C LYS A 141 -19.56 -8.60 -22.70
N THR A 142 -20.15 -9.78 -22.86
CA THR A 142 -21.58 -10.04 -22.70
C THR A 142 -21.83 -11.22 -21.79
N PHE A 143 -22.69 -11.05 -20.78
CA PHE A 143 -23.26 -12.15 -20.00
C PHE A 143 -24.70 -12.40 -20.48
N GLY A 144 -24.93 -13.53 -21.13
CA GLY A 144 -26.21 -13.78 -21.79
C GLY A 144 -26.48 -12.73 -22.87
N THR A 145 -27.57 -11.98 -22.73
CA THR A 145 -27.94 -10.86 -23.62
C THR A 145 -27.46 -9.49 -23.12
N HIS A 146 -26.89 -9.42 -21.91
CA HIS A 146 -26.50 -8.17 -21.26
C HIS A 146 -25.05 -7.83 -21.58
N THR A 147 -24.83 -6.67 -22.19
CA THR A 147 -23.48 -6.19 -22.55
C THR A 147 -22.92 -5.31 -21.44
N LEU A 148 -21.63 -5.46 -21.16
CA LEU A 148 -20.89 -4.56 -20.28
C LEU A 148 -20.92 -3.14 -20.87
N PRO A 149 -21.24 -2.10 -20.08
CA PRO A 149 -21.28 -0.73 -20.58
C PRO A 149 -19.96 -0.29 -21.21
N GLN A 150 -20.04 0.53 -22.26
CA GLN A 150 -18.85 1.15 -22.84
C GLN A 150 -18.13 2.01 -21.78
N GLY A 151 -16.80 2.07 -21.86
CA GLY A 151 -15.98 2.74 -20.85
C GLY A 151 -15.63 1.87 -19.63
N TRP A 152 -16.09 0.62 -19.60
CA TRP A 152 -15.70 -0.36 -18.57
C TRP A 152 -14.65 -1.33 -19.10
N ILE A 153 -13.59 -1.51 -18.32
CA ILE A 153 -12.46 -2.37 -18.66
C ILE A 153 -12.52 -3.63 -17.82
N ILE A 154 -12.37 -4.79 -18.46
CA ILE A 154 -12.31 -6.08 -17.78
C ILE A 154 -10.85 -6.38 -17.41
N VAL A 155 -10.61 -6.59 -16.12
CA VAL A 155 -9.36 -7.11 -15.59
C VAL A 155 -9.66 -8.40 -14.84
N ALA A 156 -9.09 -9.51 -15.27
CA ALA A 156 -9.21 -10.79 -14.60
C ALA A 156 -7.91 -11.15 -13.88
N ALA A 157 -7.98 -11.83 -12.75
CA ALA A 157 -6.84 -12.38 -12.05
C ALA A 157 -6.98 -13.89 -11.85
N GLY A 158 -5.85 -14.60 -11.99
CA GLY A 158 -5.77 -16.04 -11.80
C GLY A 158 -4.49 -16.42 -11.07
N ASN A 159 -4.52 -17.61 -10.46
CA ASN A 159 -3.36 -18.18 -9.78
C ASN A 159 -2.75 -19.30 -10.63
N PRO A 160 -1.44 -19.36 -10.85
CA PRO A 160 -0.84 -20.47 -11.60
C PRO A 160 -1.26 -21.87 -11.07
N PRO A 161 -1.36 -22.89 -11.95
CA PRO A 161 -1.91 -24.21 -11.60
C PRO A 161 -1.18 -24.90 -10.44
N GLU A 162 0.12 -24.66 -10.34
CA GLU A 162 1.00 -25.15 -9.27
C GLU A 162 0.48 -24.79 -7.87
N TYR A 163 -0.26 -23.69 -7.74
CA TYR A 163 -0.72 -23.18 -6.46
C TYR A 163 -2.09 -23.69 -6.01
N ASN A 164 -2.96 -24.13 -6.93
CA ASN A 164 -4.30 -24.59 -6.57
C ASN A 164 -4.77 -25.72 -7.49
N LYS A 165 -5.11 -26.87 -6.90
CA LYS A 165 -5.53 -28.09 -7.63
C LYS A 165 -6.83 -27.91 -8.42
N SER A 166 -7.65 -26.94 -8.04
CA SER A 166 -8.92 -26.61 -8.71
C SER A 166 -8.74 -25.64 -9.88
N VAL A 167 -7.51 -25.19 -10.15
CA VAL A 167 -7.21 -24.29 -11.27
C VAL A 167 -7.32 -25.05 -12.58
N ARG A 168 -8.09 -24.47 -13.49
CA ARG A 168 -8.18 -24.90 -14.88
C ARG A 168 -7.37 -23.93 -15.73
N GLU A 169 -6.42 -24.45 -16.51
CA GLU A 169 -5.72 -23.63 -17.48
C GLU A 169 -6.69 -23.13 -18.54
N LEU A 170 -6.52 -21.86 -18.92
CA LEU A 170 -7.24 -21.29 -20.05
C LEU A 170 -6.65 -21.89 -21.34
N ASP A 171 -7.52 -22.24 -22.28
CA ASP A 171 -7.07 -22.75 -23.58
C ASP A 171 -6.32 -21.68 -24.38
N VAL A 172 -5.51 -22.11 -25.35
CA VAL A 172 -4.70 -21.22 -26.19
C VAL A 172 -5.57 -20.19 -26.92
N VAL A 173 -6.79 -20.58 -27.31
CA VAL A 173 -7.75 -19.70 -27.99
C VAL A 173 -8.22 -18.56 -27.09
N THR A 174 -8.48 -18.82 -25.81
CA THR A 174 -8.79 -17.76 -24.85
C THR A 174 -7.58 -16.90 -24.56
N LEU A 175 -6.40 -17.52 -24.39
CA LEU A 175 -5.16 -16.78 -24.12
C LEU A 175 -4.80 -15.80 -25.24
N ASP A 176 -5.07 -16.12 -26.50
CA ASP A 176 -4.87 -15.21 -27.64
C ASP A 176 -5.79 -13.96 -27.61
N ARG A 177 -6.94 -14.07 -26.94
CA ARG A 177 -7.96 -12.99 -26.88
C ARG A 177 -7.81 -12.08 -25.65
N VAL A 178 -6.90 -12.39 -24.74
CA VAL A 178 -6.61 -11.59 -23.56
C VAL A 178 -5.20 -11.00 -23.62
N LYS A 179 -4.99 -9.90 -22.90
CA LYS A 179 -3.65 -9.34 -22.63
C LYS A 179 -3.12 -9.97 -21.35
N ARG A 180 -2.31 -11.03 -21.47
CA ARG A 180 -1.73 -11.72 -20.31
C ARG A 180 -0.53 -10.96 -19.73
N ILE A 181 -0.53 -10.82 -18.41
CA ILE A 181 0.56 -10.25 -17.63
C ILE A 181 0.90 -11.24 -16.51
N ASP A 182 2.10 -11.83 -16.57
CA ASP A 182 2.61 -12.70 -15.51
C ASP A 182 3.35 -11.87 -14.43
N VAL A 183 2.77 -11.87 -13.23
CA VAL A 183 3.24 -11.16 -12.05
C VAL A 183 3.93 -12.14 -11.11
N ARG A 184 5.13 -11.77 -10.65
CA ARG A 184 5.89 -12.51 -9.65
C ARG A 184 6.02 -11.69 -8.36
N GLU A 185 6.24 -12.41 -7.27
CA GLU A 185 6.66 -11.86 -5.99
C GLU A 185 7.99 -11.12 -6.12
N ASP A 186 8.09 -10.00 -5.42
CA ASP A 186 9.29 -9.15 -5.42
C ASP A 186 9.36 -8.49 -4.06
N LEU A 187 10.33 -8.92 -3.24
CA LEU A 187 10.50 -8.41 -1.88
C LEU A 187 10.83 -6.91 -1.90
N GLY A 188 11.63 -6.44 -2.85
CA GLY A 188 12.00 -5.02 -2.95
C GLY A 188 10.77 -4.14 -3.14
N VAL A 189 9.91 -4.50 -4.09
CA VAL A 189 8.65 -3.79 -4.33
C VAL A 189 7.69 -3.89 -3.14
N TRP A 190 7.61 -5.06 -2.50
CA TRP A 190 6.76 -5.21 -1.31
C TRP A 190 7.29 -4.41 -0.12
N LYS A 191 8.61 -4.30 0.07
CA LYS A 191 9.22 -3.46 1.12
C LYS A 191 8.92 -1.98 0.93
N GLU A 192 8.92 -1.47 -0.30
CA GLU A 192 8.49 -0.09 -0.58
C GLU A 192 7.04 0.13 -0.10
N TYR A 193 6.14 -0.81 -0.40
CA TYR A 193 4.76 -0.80 0.09
C TYR A 193 4.68 -0.91 1.62
N ALA A 194 5.38 -1.88 2.18
CA ALA A 194 5.37 -2.22 3.60
C ALA A 194 5.89 -1.07 4.46
N SER A 195 6.95 -0.39 4.03
CA SER A 195 7.50 0.79 4.72
C SER A 195 6.50 1.94 4.78
N ARG A 196 5.74 2.18 3.70
CA ARG A 196 4.70 3.22 3.66
C ARG A 196 3.51 2.87 4.55
N ARG A 197 3.09 1.60 4.58
CA ARG A 197 1.98 1.11 5.41
C ARG A 197 2.35 0.97 6.89
N GLY A 198 3.64 1.02 7.22
CA GLY A 198 4.14 0.80 8.57
C GLY A 198 3.95 -0.64 9.00
N ILE A 199 4.48 -1.59 8.22
CA ILE A 199 4.61 -3.00 8.62
C ILE A 199 5.61 -3.09 9.79
N TYR A 200 5.35 -4.04 10.69
CA TYR A 200 6.11 -4.26 11.92
C TYR A 200 7.61 -4.39 11.65
N GLY A 201 8.43 -3.57 12.30
CA GLY A 201 9.87 -3.45 12.02
C GLY A 201 10.63 -4.79 12.06
N ALA A 202 10.27 -5.69 12.98
CA ALA A 202 10.91 -7.00 13.07
C ALA A 202 10.73 -7.85 11.80
N ILE A 203 9.57 -7.75 11.13
CA ILE A 203 9.31 -8.46 9.88
C ILE A 203 10.23 -7.95 8.78
N LEU A 204 10.38 -6.63 8.66
CA LEU A 204 11.25 -6.01 7.66
C LEU A 204 12.72 -6.39 7.89
N ALA A 205 13.20 -6.30 9.13
CA ALA A 205 14.56 -6.66 9.49
C ALA A 205 14.86 -8.15 9.26
N TYR A 206 13.91 -9.03 9.60
CA TYR A 206 14.03 -10.46 9.34
C TYR A 206 14.15 -10.76 7.84
N LEU A 207 13.25 -10.19 7.03
CA LEU A 207 13.24 -10.41 5.58
C LEU A 207 14.45 -9.81 4.86
N ASP A 208 15.12 -8.80 5.45
CA ASP A 208 16.38 -8.28 4.93
C ASP A 208 17.54 -9.27 5.04
N SER A 209 17.58 -10.06 6.12
CA SER A 209 18.59 -11.11 6.25
C SER A 209 18.21 -12.41 5.57
N LYS A 210 16.91 -12.70 5.46
CA LYS A 210 16.38 -13.94 4.90
C LYS A 210 15.35 -13.67 3.81
N PRO A 211 15.75 -13.04 2.68
CA PRO A 211 14.83 -12.67 1.60
C PRO A 211 14.11 -13.88 0.98
N GLN A 212 14.72 -15.06 1.01
CA GLN A 212 14.13 -16.31 0.55
C GLN A 212 12.88 -16.74 1.36
N ASN A 213 12.69 -16.22 2.57
CA ASN A 213 11.53 -16.53 3.42
C ASN A 213 10.34 -15.60 3.15
N PHE A 214 10.48 -14.62 2.23
CA PHE A 214 9.41 -13.70 1.87
C PHE A 214 8.19 -14.41 1.27
N TYR A 215 8.45 -15.38 0.38
CA TYR A 215 7.43 -16.17 -0.28
C TYR A 215 7.95 -17.59 -0.47
N GLN A 216 7.22 -18.57 0.06
CA GLN A 216 7.52 -20.00 -0.12
C GLN A 216 6.20 -20.74 -0.26
N MET A 217 6.20 -21.78 -1.09
CA MET A 217 5.04 -22.64 -1.24
C MET A 217 5.49 -24.05 -1.61
N GLU A 218 5.26 -24.98 -0.71
CA GLU A 218 5.71 -26.36 -0.80
C GLU A 218 4.53 -27.32 -0.63
N SER A 219 4.59 -28.46 -1.31
CA SER A 219 3.63 -29.55 -1.12
C SER A 219 4.30 -30.68 -0.36
N THR A 220 3.86 -30.92 0.87
CA THR A 220 4.35 -31.99 1.74
C THR A 220 3.30 -33.10 1.87
N PRO A 221 3.65 -34.30 2.36
CA PRO A 221 2.67 -35.37 2.61
C PRO A 221 1.54 -34.96 3.57
N GLY A 222 1.80 -34.00 4.46
CA GLY A 222 0.85 -33.50 5.46
C GLY A 222 -0.04 -32.35 4.98
N GLY A 223 0.22 -31.77 3.81
CA GLY A 223 -0.54 -30.62 3.30
C GLY A 223 0.31 -29.68 2.47
N LYS A 224 -0.17 -28.45 2.28
CA LYS A 224 0.62 -27.37 1.67
C LYS A 224 1.20 -26.52 2.78
N GLU A 225 2.50 -26.28 2.72
CA GLU A 225 3.20 -25.35 3.58
C GLU A 225 3.50 -24.08 2.79
N PHE A 226 3.20 -22.92 3.35
CA PHE A 226 3.33 -21.68 2.59
C PHE A 226 3.53 -20.42 3.44
N VAL A 227 4.17 -19.44 2.82
CA VAL A 227 4.33 -18.07 3.29
C VAL A 227 4.01 -17.14 2.14
N THR A 228 3.23 -16.09 2.42
CA THR A 228 2.86 -15.09 1.41
C THR A 228 3.06 -13.68 1.94
N PRO A 229 3.19 -12.65 1.08
CA PRO A 229 3.29 -11.26 1.51
C PRO A 229 2.07 -10.82 2.33
N ARG A 230 0.87 -11.35 2.02
CA ARG A 230 -0.34 -11.15 2.83
C ARG A 230 -0.18 -11.72 4.25
N GLY A 231 0.36 -12.92 4.39
CA GLY A 231 0.57 -13.54 5.72
C GLY A 231 1.47 -12.69 6.61
N TRP A 232 2.53 -12.08 6.06
CA TRP A 232 3.37 -11.12 6.76
C TRP A 232 2.62 -9.85 7.17
N GLU A 233 1.78 -9.30 6.28
CA GLU A 233 0.97 -8.12 6.56
C GLU A 233 -0.08 -8.36 7.65
N ASP A 234 -0.78 -9.49 7.60
CA ASP A 234 -1.77 -9.87 8.59
C ASP A 234 -1.11 -10.12 9.97
N LEU A 235 0.04 -10.82 10.00
CA LEU A 235 0.83 -10.99 11.21
C LEU A 235 1.29 -9.65 11.79
N SER A 236 1.68 -8.70 10.94
CA SER A 236 2.06 -7.36 11.39
C SER A 236 0.93 -6.66 12.16
N GLN A 237 -0.32 -6.78 11.73
CA GLN A 237 -1.46 -6.17 12.42
C GLN A 237 -1.67 -6.79 13.80
N LEU A 238 -1.49 -8.11 13.89
CA LEU A 238 -1.56 -8.82 15.17
C LEU A 238 -0.46 -8.35 16.12
N LEU A 239 0.79 -8.26 15.65
CA LEU A 239 1.93 -7.86 16.47
C LEU A 239 1.76 -6.45 17.06
N TYR A 240 1.29 -5.48 16.26
CA TYR A 240 0.96 -4.16 16.80
C TYR A 240 -0.14 -4.20 17.87
N SER A 241 -1.17 -5.02 17.65
CA SER A 241 -2.25 -5.20 18.61
C SER A 241 -1.76 -5.84 19.90
N TYR A 242 -0.84 -6.81 19.79
CA TYR A 242 -0.24 -7.48 20.94
C TYR A 242 0.65 -6.55 21.74
N ASP A 243 1.49 -5.75 21.09
CA ASP A 243 2.31 -4.75 21.77
C ASP A 243 1.45 -3.74 22.54
N ALA A 244 0.33 -3.28 21.95
CA ALA A 244 -0.60 -2.37 22.61
C ALA A 244 -1.32 -3.00 23.83
N LEU A 245 -1.51 -4.32 23.81
CA LEU A 245 -2.14 -5.09 24.89
C LEU A 245 -1.13 -5.70 25.88
N GLY A 246 0.18 -5.52 25.65
CA GLY A 246 1.23 -6.16 26.45
C GLY A 246 1.30 -7.69 26.29
N LEU A 247 0.81 -8.23 25.18
CA LEU A 247 0.83 -9.66 24.86
C LEU A 247 2.09 -10.04 24.07
N THR A 248 2.51 -11.30 24.18
CA THR A 248 3.66 -11.83 23.43
C THR A 248 3.18 -12.83 22.39
N ALA A 249 3.66 -12.70 21.15
CA ALA A 249 3.39 -13.66 20.09
C ALA A 249 4.44 -14.78 20.14
N GLU A 250 4.00 -16.00 20.46
CA GLU A 250 4.84 -17.19 20.44
C GLU A 250 4.80 -17.89 19.07
N GLN A 251 5.66 -18.89 18.86
CA GLN A 251 5.72 -19.65 17.61
C GLN A 251 4.35 -20.17 17.12
N PRO A 252 3.49 -20.78 17.96
CA PRO A 252 2.18 -21.24 17.49
C PRO A 252 1.28 -20.11 16.97
N THR A 253 1.43 -18.90 17.49
CA THR A 253 0.71 -17.71 17.01
C THR A 253 1.26 -17.26 15.65
N VAL A 254 2.58 -17.26 15.47
CA VAL A 254 3.23 -16.93 14.20
C VAL A 254 2.82 -17.94 13.10
N GLU A 255 2.77 -19.23 13.43
CA GLU A 255 2.39 -20.32 12.51
C GLU A 255 0.97 -20.20 11.94
N GLN A 256 0.06 -19.50 12.63
CA GLN A 256 -1.29 -19.25 12.13
C GLN A 256 -1.30 -18.41 10.84
N TYR A 257 -0.30 -17.53 10.68
CA TYR A 257 -0.16 -16.61 9.55
C TYR A 257 0.93 -17.06 8.57
N LEU A 258 2.03 -17.59 9.10
CA LEU A 258 3.14 -18.15 8.32
C LEU A 258 3.04 -19.68 8.40
N GLN A 259 2.22 -20.28 7.53
CA GLN A 259 1.95 -21.72 7.54
C GLN A 259 3.08 -22.56 6.94
N HIS A 260 4.32 -22.21 7.30
CA HIS A 260 5.53 -22.92 6.96
C HIS A 260 6.35 -23.10 8.25
N PRO A 261 6.35 -24.29 8.88
CA PRO A 261 6.89 -24.50 10.22
C PRO A 261 8.34 -24.01 10.39
N ALA A 262 9.20 -24.23 9.40
CA ALA A 262 10.59 -23.78 9.47
C ALA A 262 10.72 -22.24 9.50
N VAL A 263 10.01 -21.53 8.62
CA VAL A 263 10.01 -20.05 8.56
C VAL A 263 9.37 -19.47 9.81
N ALA A 264 8.25 -20.02 10.26
CA ALA A 264 7.54 -19.54 11.44
C ALA A 264 8.37 -19.69 12.71
N LYS A 265 9.01 -20.85 12.91
CA LYS A 265 9.94 -21.09 14.02
C LYS A 265 11.11 -20.12 14.01
N ASP A 266 11.72 -19.94 12.84
CA ASP A 266 12.88 -19.07 12.67
C ASP A 266 12.53 -17.59 12.89
N PHE A 267 11.39 -17.12 12.36
CA PHE A 267 10.89 -15.77 12.64
C PHE A 267 10.49 -15.59 14.10
N ALA A 268 9.84 -16.57 14.75
CA ALA A 268 9.48 -16.49 16.17
C ALA A 268 10.72 -16.38 17.07
N ALA A 269 11.80 -17.10 16.75
CA ALA A 269 13.07 -16.96 17.45
C ALA A 269 13.66 -15.55 17.27
N PHE A 270 13.65 -15.01 16.04
CA PHE A 270 14.08 -13.64 15.77
C PHE A 270 13.21 -12.60 16.49
N LEU A 271 11.89 -12.78 16.52
CA LEU A 271 10.95 -11.90 17.20
C LEU A 271 11.20 -11.86 18.72
N ALA A 272 11.50 -13.01 19.34
CA ALA A 272 11.86 -13.06 20.76
C ALA A 272 13.16 -12.28 21.04
N LEU A 273 14.15 -12.38 20.15
CA LEU A 273 15.38 -11.58 20.23
C LEU A 273 15.08 -10.08 20.09
N TRP A 274 14.28 -9.70 19.09
CA TRP A 274 13.83 -8.33 18.86
C TRP A 274 13.16 -7.74 20.10
N GLN A 275 12.21 -8.46 20.70
CA GLN A 275 11.49 -8.02 21.90
C GLN A 275 12.41 -7.90 23.12
N ARG A 276 13.38 -8.82 23.26
CA ARG A 276 14.39 -8.74 24.33
C ARG A 276 15.24 -7.48 24.17
N TYR A 277 15.78 -7.22 22.98
CA TYR A 277 16.62 -6.04 22.75
C TYR A 277 15.83 -4.73 22.88
N ASN A 278 14.58 -4.68 22.45
CA ASN A 278 13.71 -3.52 22.64
C ASN A 278 13.43 -3.22 24.13
N ARG A 279 13.56 -4.22 25.01
CA ARG A 279 13.39 -4.08 26.47
C ARG A 279 14.70 -3.77 27.19
N ASP A 280 15.77 -4.47 26.82
CA ASP A 280 17.03 -4.48 27.58
C ASP A 280 18.03 -3.41 27.11
N VAL A 281 17.79 -2.79 25.95
CA VAL A 281 18.59 -1.69 25.40
C VAL A 281 17.77 -0.41 25.42
N ASP A 282 18.32 0.63 26.05
CA ASP A 282 17.71 1.96 26.02
C ASP A 282 17.96 2.62 24.65
N LEU A 283 17.11 2.29 23.68
CA LEU A 283 17.13 2.87 22.34
C LEU A 283 16.91 4.38 22.37
N ALA A 284 16.16 4.89 23.35
CA ALA A 284 15.93 6.33 23.48
C ALA A 284 17.21 7.05 23.92
N ALA A 285 17.98 6.48 24.84
CA ALA A 285 19.30 6.99 25.22
C ALA A 285 20.28 6.97 24.04
N ILE A 286 20.27 5.91 23.22
CA ILE A 286 21.04 5.83 21.96
C ILE A 286 20.71 7.01 21.05
N LEU A 287 19.42 7.20 20.75
CA LEU A 287 18.97 8.27 19.86
C LEU A 287 19.10 9.67 20.48
N GLN A 288 19.42 9.80 21.77
CA GLN A 288 19.72 11.08 22.42
C GLN A 288 21.23 11.33 22.61
N GLY A 289 22.09 10.43 22.11
CA GLY A 289 23.54 10.53 22.29
C GLY A 289 24.00 10.28 23.74
N LYS A 290 23.15 9.67 24.58
CA LYS A 290 23.41 9.41 26.02
C LYS A 290 23.79 7.95 26.26
N VAL A 291 24.62 7.39 25.39
CA VAL A 291 25.05 5.98 25.49
C VAL A 291 26.23 5.83 26.42
N GLU A 292 26.12 4.85 27.31
CA GLU A 292 27.22 4.44 28.17
C GLU A 292 28.12 3.41 27.47
N GLU A 293 29.43 3.50 27.72
CA GLU A 293 30.43 2.60 27.13
C GLU A 293 30.17 1.09 27.38
N PRO A 294 29.66 0.64 28.55
CA PRO A 294 29.28 -0.76 28.75
C PRO A 294 28.21 -1.24 27.76
N THR A 295 27.26 -0.38 27.40
CA THR A 295 26.21 -0.71 26.42
C THR A 295 26.81 -0.90 25.03
N ILE A 296 27.75 -0.03 24.62
CA ILE A 296 28.47 -0.18 23.34
C ILE A 296 29.21 -1.52 23.31
N ARG A 297 29.98 -1.85 24.35
CA ARG A 297 30.75 -3.11 24.41
C ARG A 297 29.84 -4.34 24.38
N ARG A 298 28.71 -4.29 25.09
CA ARG A 298 27.71 -5.37 25.10
C ARG A 298 27.14 -5.58 23.70
N CYS A 299 26.73 -4.51 23.02
CA CYS A 299 26.20 -4.58 21.66
C CYS A 299 27.26 -5.04 20.65
N ALA A 300 28.51 -4.58 20.77
CA ALA A 300 29.62 -4.98 19.90
C ALA A 300 29.89 -6.50 19.94
N ALA A 301 29.77 -7.11 21.14
CA ALA A 301 29.97 -8.54 21.38
C ALA A 301 28.77 -9.42 21.00
N ALA A 302 27.65 -8.83 20.57
CA ALA A 302 26.43 -9.55 20.23
C ALA A 302 26.60 -10.46 19.00
N GLY A 303 25.77 -11.51 18.93
CA GLY A 303 25.71 -12.39 17.75
C GLY A 303 25.12 -11.69 16.52
N PHE A 304 25.23 -12.32 15.35
CA PHE A 304 24.73 -11.78 14.09
C PHE A 304 23.25 -11.35 14.15
N ASP A 305 22.35 -12.24 14.58
CA ASP A 305 20.90 -11.96 14.64
C ASP A 305 20.57 -10.85 15.65
N GLU A 306 21.37 -10.75 16.71
CA GLU A 306 21.20 -9.71 17.73
C GLU A 306 21.63 -8.33 17.21
N LYS A 307 22.74 -8.26 16.47
CA LYS A 307 23.17 -7.03 15.79
C LYS A 307 22.14 -6.59 14.77
N LEU A 308 21.60 -7.53 13.99
CA LEU A 308 20.53 -7.26 13.04
C LEU A 308 19.26 -6.72 13.73
N ALA A 309 18.85 -7.34 14.84
CA ALA A 309 17.72 -6.86 15.64
C ALA A 309 17.96 -5.44 16.15
N LEU A 310 19.15 -5.13 16.66
CA LEU A 310 19.50 -3.79 17.15
C LEU A 310 19.49 -2.74 16.03
N VAL A 311 20.10 -3.03 14.88
CA VAL A 311 20.09 -2.14 13.71
C VAL A 311 18.66 -1.90 13.23
N GLY A 312 17.87 -2.97 13.12
CA GLY A 312 16.47 -2.89 12.71
C GLY A 312 15.62 -2.09 13.69
N LEU A 313 15.84 -2.23 15.00
CA LEU A 313 15.16 -1.46 16.04
C LEU A 313 15.46 0.03 15.95
N LEU A 314 16.73 0.41 15.78
CA LEU A 314 17.11 1.81 15.57
C LEU A 314 16.46 2.38 14.29
N GLY A 315 16.50 1.60 13.21
CA GLY A 315 15.86 1.97 11.96
C GLY A 315 14.34 2.10 12.08
N ASP A 316 13.66 1.24 12.85
CA ASP A 316 12.22 1.32 13.11
C ASP A 316 11.86 2.59 13.89
N ARG A 317 12.61 2.90 14.96
CA ARG A 317 12.41 4.14 15.75
C ARG A 317 12.60 5.38 14.89
N LEU A 318 13.68 5.45 14.11
CA LEU A 318 13.92 6.57 13.19
C LEU A 318 12.83 6.66 12.11
N THR A 319 12.34 5.53 11.59
CA THR A 319 11.23 5.51 10.63
C THR A 319 9.96 6.14 11.21
N GLN A 320 9.67 5.91 12.49
CA GLN A 320 8.57 6.58 13.18
C GLN A 320 8.78 8.09 13.27
N CYS A 321 10.01 8.54 13.56
CA CYS A 321 10.37 9.97 13.57
C CYS A 321 10.24 10.62 12.18
N PHE A 322 10.74 9.97 11.13
CA PHE A 322 10.59 10.43 9.75
C PHE A 322 9.12 10.51 9.33
N ALA A 323 8.31 9.51 9.69
CA ALA A 323 6.88 9.50 9.42
C ALA A 323 6.14 10.63 10.17
N GLN A 324 6.56 10.96 11.39
CA GLN A 324 6.01 12.11 12.12
C GLN A 324 6.36 13.43 11.44
N CYS A 325 7.62 13.62 11.00
CA CYS A 325 8.02 14.79 10.23
C CYS A 325 7.20 14.93 8.95
N TYR A 326 7.01 13.83 8.21
CA TYR A 326 6.18 13.80 7.01
C TYR A 326 4.74 14.23 7.28
N ARG A 327 4.11 13.70 8.34
CA ARG A 327 2.74 14.07 8.70
C ARG A 327 2.63 15.55 9.06
N LEU A 328 3.55 16.07 9.87
CA LEU A 328 3.56 17.50 10.25
C LEU A 328 3.74 18.40 9.03
N ASP A 329 4.61 18.02 8.11
CA ASP A 329 4.83 18.75 6.86
C ASP A 329 3.57 18.79 5.98
N GLN A 330 2.95 17.63 5.74
CA GLN A 330 1.71 17.54 4.97
C GLN A 330 0.53 18.25 5.64
N THR A 331 0.44 18.22 6.98
CA THR A 331 -0.58 18.97 7.72
C THR A 331 -0.36 20.47 7.57
N ALA A 332 0.90 20.95 7.64
CA ALA A 332 1.22 22.37 7.46
C ALA A 332 0.84 22.85 6.06
N ASP A 333 1.15 22.08 5.00
CA ASP A 333 0.77 22.43 3.62
C ASP A 333 -0.74 22.52 3.45
N ARG A 334 -1.50 21.59 4.04
CA ARG A 334 -2.98 21.60 3.99
C ARG A 334 -3.56 22.77 4.75
N LEU A 335 -3.06 23.03 5.95
CA LEU A 335 -3.53 24.16 6.75
C LEU A 335 -3.25 25.47 6.02
N PHE A 336 -2.07 25.62 5.42
CA PHE A 336 -1.74 26.78 4.60
C PHE A 336 -2.68 26.95 3.40
N ALA A 337 -3.00 25.86 2.70
CA ALA A 337 -3.97 25.88 1.61
C ALA A 337 -5.38 26.31 2.04
N LEU A 338 -5.77 26.02 3.29
CA LEU A 338 -7.04 26.45 3.88
C LEU A 338 -7.01 27.91 4.38
N LEU A 339 -5.86 28.38 4.87
CA LEU A 339 -5.72 29.74 5.41
C LEU A 339 -5.96 30.83 4.36
N LYS A 340 -5.58 30.59 3.10
CA LYS A 340 -5.76 31.57 2.03
C LYS A 340 -7.23 31.89 1.75
N PRO A 341 -8.11 30.93 1.40
CA PRO A 341 -9.53 31.20 1.22
C PRO A 341 -10.21 31.64 2.52
N PHE A 342 -9.78 31.11 3.68
CA PHE A 342 -10.30 31.53 4.97
C PHE A 342 -10.07 33.03 5.23
N LYS A 343 -8.85 33.53 4.94
CA LYS A 343 -8.54 34.96 5.04
C LYS A 343 -9.52 35.79 4.21
N GLU A 344 -9.70 35.42 2.94
CA GLU A 344 -10.61 36.14 2.03
C GLU A 344 -12.04 36.18 2.61
N LEU A 345 -12.55 35.05 3.10
CA LEU A 345 -13.90 34.95 3.67
C LEU A 345 -14.11 35.76 4.95
N VAL A 346 -13.11 35.81 5.83
CA VAL A 346 -13.17 36.52 7.12
C VAL A 346 -13.20 38.04 6.92
N PHE A 347 -12.53 38.56 5.89
CA PHE A 347 -12.49 39.99 5.58
C PHE A 347 -13.63 40.48 4.66
N LEU A 348 -14.56 39.61 4.27
CA LEU A 348 -15.72 40.02 3.47
C LEU A 348 -16.75 40.79 4.32
N PRO A 349 -17.37 41.86 3.77
CA PRO A 349 -18.41 42.61 4.48
C PRO A 349 -19.61 41.71 4.82
N LYS A 350 -20.16 41.87 6.04
CA LYS A 350 -21.32 41.13 6.60
C LYS A 350 -21.06 39.67 6.98
N ASN A 351 -19.87 39.12 6.75
CA ASN A 351 -19.52 37.80 7.27
C ASN A 351 -19.15 37.90 8.75
N ASN A 352 -19.60 36.93 9.53
CA ASN A 352 -19.13 36.74 10.91
C ASN A 352 -17.87 35.87 10.91
N PRO A 353 -16.70 36.37 11.34
CA PRO A 353 -15.43 35.63 11.36
C PRO A 353 -15.50 34.29 12.10
N MET A 354 -16.23 34.25 13.22
CA MET A 354 -16.38 33.03 14.04
C MET A 354 -17.25 31.98 13.35
N GLU A 355 -18.28 32.41 12.61
CA GLU A 355 -19.11 31.51 11.81
C GLU A 355 -18.32 30.93 10.63
N GLN A 356 -17.49 31.76 9.97
CA GLN A 356 -16.61 31.29 8.88
C GLN A 356 -15.61 30.25 9.39
N PHE A 357 -15.03 30.46 10.58
CA PHE A 357 -14.11 29.50 11.17
C PHE A 357 -14.84 28.20 11.58
N SER A 358 -16.02 28.32 12.19
CA SER A 358 -16.83 27.17 12.58
C SER A 358 -17.22 26.32 11.36
N ALA A 359 -17.62 26.95 10.25
CA ALA A 359 -17.93 26.27 9.01
C ALA A 359 -16.71 25.53 8.42
N LEU A 360 -15.52 26.16 8.47
CA LEU A 360 -14.27 25.53 8.04
C LEU A 360 -13.95 24.30 8.88
N LEU A 361 -14.04 24.40 10.21
CA LEU A 361 -13.79 23.28 11.12
C LEU A 361 -14.78 22.13 10.87
N SER A 362 -16.08 22.44 10.79
CA SER A 362 -17.12 21.44 10.53
C SER A 362 -16.90 20.71 9.19
N ALA A 363 -16.51 21.42 8.13
CA ALA A 363 -16.19 20.80 6.85
C ALA A 363 -14.98 19.84 6.94
N GLN A 364 -13.96 20.18 7.76
CA GLN A 364 -12.82 19.27 7.97
C GLN A 364 -13.18 18.07 8.85
N GLN A 365 -14.09 18.22 9.83
CA GLN A 365 -14.62 17.14 10.66
C GLN A 365 -15.45 16.17 9.82
N GLU A 366 -16.39 16.65 9.01
CA GLU A 366 -17.20 15.82 8.10
C GLU A 366 -16.31 15.05 7.10
N LYS A 367 -15.26 15.70 6.59
CA LYS A 367 -14.27 15.05 5.74
C LYS A 367 -13.53 13.92 6.49
N ALA A 368 -13.17 14.14 7.76
CA ALA A 368 -12.51 13.12 8.58
C ALA A 368 -13.43 11.92 8.85
N GLU A 369 -14.71 12.16 9.18
CA GLU A 369 -15.73 11.12 9.37
C GLU A 369 -15.97 10.32 8.09
N THR A 370 -16.07 11.00 6.94
CA THR A 370 -16.20 10.35 5.64
C THR A 370 -15.01 9.45 5.34
N MET A 371 -13.78 9.88 5.68
CA MET A 371 -12.58 9.05 5.52
C MET A 371 -12.58 7.81 6.42
N LEU A 372 -13.27 7.81 7.58
CA LEU A 372 -13.36 6.62 8.43
C LEU A 372 -14.11 5.49 7.75
N THR A 373 -15.18 5.81 7.01
CA THR A 373 -16.03 4.83 6.32
C THR A 373 -15.50 4.41 4.95
N GLN A 374 -14.62 5.21 4.35
CA GLN A 374 -14.01 4.93 3.05
C GLN A 374 -12.67 4.18 3.16
N SER A 375 -12.31 3.43 2.11
CA SER A 375 -11.00 2.80 1.94
C SER A 375 -9.94 3.85 1.57
N VAL A 376 -9.58 4.68 2.56
CA VAL A 376 -8.57 5.72 2.49
C VAL A 376 -7.31 5.26 3.22
N ASP A 377 -6.13 5.68 2.75
CA ASP A 377 -4.84 5.32 3.35
C ASP A 377 -4.76 5.75 4.84
N LYS A 378 -4.20 4.91 5.71
CA LYS A 378 -4.11 5.17 7.15
C LYS A 378 -3.35 6.47 7.44
N VAL A 379 -2.31 6.74 6.66
CA VAL A 379 -1.48 7.95 6.76
C VAL A 379 -2.31 9.20 6.45
N GLU A 380 -3.15 9.13 5.43
CA GLU A 380 -4.06 10.20 5.03
C GLU A 380 -5.09 10.50 6.13
N LYS A 381 -5.66 9.46 6.75
CA LYS A 381 -6.54 9.60 7.92
C LYS A 381 -5.81 10.27 9.10
N GLN A 382 -4.56 9.91 9.35
CA GLN A 382 -3.74 10.52 10.41
C GLN A 382 -3.43 12.01 10.13
N ILE A 383 -3.10 12.36 8.88
CA ILE A 383 -2.87 13.77 8.48
C ILE A 383 -4.16 14.58 8.66
N GLN A 384 -5.30 14.04 8.21
CA GLN A 384 -6.60 14.72 8.40
C GLN A 384 -6.96 14.86 9.89
N ALA A 385 -6.68 13.86 10.71
CA ALA A 385 -6.89 13.93 12.16
C ALA A 385 -6.02 15.00 12.83
N LEU A 386 -4.73 15.09 12.46
CA LEU A 386 -3.83 16.15 12.96
C LEU A 386 -4.29 17.55 12.52
N LEU A 387 -4.81 17.68 11.30
CA LEU A 387 -5.37 18.94 10.80
C LEU A 387 -6.59 19.37 11.63
N VAL A 388 -7.54 18.45 11.88
CA VAL A 388 -8.71 18.72 12.72
C VAL A 388 -8.29 19.06 14.14
N GLN A 389 -7.35 18.31 14.72
CA GLN A 389 -6.82 18.61 16.06
C GLN A 389 -6.21 20.02 16.15
N GLN A 390 -5.49 20.46 15.11
CA GLN A 390 -4.96 21.82 15.08
C GLN A 390 -6.07 22.87 15.06
N LEU A 391 -7.08 22.69 14.20
CA LEU A 391 -8.20 23.62 14.10
C LEU A 391 -9.05 23.64 15.38
N GLU A 392 -9.14 22.52 16.10
CA GLU A 392 -9.80 22.48 17.41
C GLU A 392 -9.01 23.26 18.47
N ALA A 393 -7.68 23.18 18.47
CA ALA A 393 -6.84 24.01 19.34
C ALA A 393 -7.01 25.51 19.01
N ASP A 394 -7.06 25.86 17.72
CA ASP A 394 -7.33 27.23 17.28
C ASP A 394 -8.73 27.69 17.73
N ARG A 395 -9.74 26.81 17.71
CA ARG A 395 -11.09 27.09 18.23
C ARG A 395 -11.07 27.47 19.70
N GLU A 396 -10.36 26.69 20.52
CA GLU A 396 -10.24 26.96 21.96
C GLU A 396 -9.57 28.31 22.24
N ALA A 397 -8.52 28.64 21.47
CA ALA A 397 -7.87 29.95 21.54
C ALA A 397 -8.82 31.09 21.11
N LEU A 398 -9.64 30.88 20.08
CA LEU A 398 -10.63 31.85 19.61
C LEU A 398 -11.75 32.11 20.63
N LEU A 399 -12.22 31.09 21.34
CA LEU A 399 -13.24 31.23 22.39
C LEU A 399 -12.74 32.08 23.58
N SER A 400 -11.43 32.20 23.74
CA SER A 400 -10.81 33.02 24.78
C SER A 400 -10.64 34.49 24.37
N LEU A 401 -11.02 34.87 23.14
CA LEU A 401 -10.93 36.25 22.67
C LEU A 401 -12.07 37.11 23.28
N PRO A 402 -11.75 38.30 23.82
CA PRO A 402 -12.76 39.20 24.37
C PRO A 402 -13.65 39.83 23.29
N GLU A 403 -13.08 40.19 22.13
CA GLU A 403 -13.81 40.70 20.97
C GLU A 403 -13.29 40.04 19.67
N PRO A 404 -14.06 39.14 19.05
CA PRO A 404 -13.67 38.47 17.81
C PRO A 404 -13.93 39.38 16.60
N SER A 405 -12.91 40.14 16.18
CA SER A 405 -12.88 40.89 14.92
C SER A 405 -12.28 40.04 13.79
N PRO A 406 -12.46 40.43 12.52
CA PRO A 406 -11.76 39.78 11.41
C PRO A 406 -10.24 39.67 11.62
N GLU A 407 -9.63 40.74 12.13
CA GLU A 407 -8.20 40.81 12.43
C GLU A 407 -7.81 39.89 13.59
N SER A 408 -8.54 39.91 14.71
CA SER A 408 -8.19 39.10 15.88
C SER A 408 -8.40 37.60 15.60
N VAL A 409 -9.49 37.23 14.92
CA VAL A 409 -9.74 35.84 14.53
C VAL A 409 -8.68 35.33 13.57
N PHE A 410 -8.38 36.08 12.49
CA PHE A 410 -7.35 35.66 11.54
C PHE A 410 -5.96 35.60 12.20
N ALA A 411 -5.63 36.53 13.08
CA ALA A 411 -4.36 36.53 13.81
C ALA A 411 -4.21 35.29 14.71
N THR A 412 -5.25 34.89 15.43
CA THR A 412 -5.22 33.69 16.28
C THR A 412 -5.01 32.42 15.46
N VAL A 413 -5.75 32.24 14.36
CA VAL A 413 -5.57 31.05 13.49
C VAL A 413 -4.19 31.07 12.82
N LYS A 414 -3.69 32.26 12.44
CA LYS A 414 -2.34 32.43 11.92
C LYS A 414 -1.28 32.04 12.96
N GLN A 415 -1.47 32.40 14.23
CA GLN A 415 -0.57 32.02 15.31
C GLN A 415 -0.53 30.49 15.47
N GLY A 416 -1.68 29.81 15.46
CA GLY A 416 -1.72 28.35 15.52
C GLY A 416 -0.96 27.68 14.37
N PHE A 417 -1.05 28.24 13.17
CA PHE A 417 -0.22 27.81 12.03
C PHE A 417 1.28 28.05 12.26
N GLU A 418 1.67 29.21 12.78
CA GLU A 418 3.08 29.50 13.12
C GLU A 418 3.62 28.53 14.17
N GLU A 419 2.82 28.16 15.17
CA GLU A 419 3.15 27.14 16.18
C GLU A 419 3.29 25.74 15.57
N LEU A 420 2.43 25.35 14.62
CA LEU A 420 2.58 24.11 13.86
C LEU A 420 3.89 24.10 13.05
N VAL A 421 4.23 25.20 12.39
CA VAL A 421 5.49 25.34 11.62
C VAL A 421 6.71 25.22 12.54
N ASN A 422 6.66 25.79 13.75
CA ASN A 422 7.73 25.66 14.73
C ASN A 422 7.87 24.22 15.23
N ARG A 423 6.77 23.55 15.60
CA ARG A 423 6.78 22.11 15.95
C ARG A 423 7.35 21.24 14.84
N ARG A 424 7.04 21.55 13.57
CA ARG A 424 7.64 20.87 12.41
C ARG A 424 9.17 21.06 12.38
N LYS A 425 9.66 22.29 12.57
CA LYS A 425 11.11 22.57 12.59
C LYS A 425 11.81 21.83 13.73
N ASP A 426 11.24 21.86 14.93
CA ASP A 426 11.79 21.18 16.10
C ASP A 426 11.84 19.65 15.87
N ALA A 427 10.78 19.07 15.31
CA ALA A 427 10.74 17.65 14.98
C ALA A 427 11.80 17.26 13.92
N VAL A 428 12.02 18.10 12.90
CA VAL A 428 13.05 17.88 11.87
C VAL A 428 14.45 17.95 12.47
N GLN A 429 14.73 18.95 13.31
CA GLN A 429 16.02 19.08 13.97
C GLN A 429 16.27 17.88 14.90
N GLN A 430 15.31 17.57 15.77
CA GLN A 430 15.39 16.42 16.66
C GLN A 430 15.63 15.11 15.89
N THR A 431 14.92 14.90 14.79
CA THR A 431 15.07 13.69 13.97
C THR A 431 16.44 13.63 13.28
N SER A 432 16.98 14.77 12.84
CA SER A 432 18.33 14.85 12.27
C SER A 432 19.39 14.51 13.32
N ASP A 433 19.29 15.08 14.51
CA ASP A 433 20.20 14.79 15.62
C ASP A 433 20.13 13.29 16.00
N GLN A 434 18.92 12.73 16.10
CA GLN A 434 18.71 11.30 16.37
C GLN A 434 19.36 10.40 15.31
N LEU A 435 19.30 10.80 14.03
CA LEU A 435 19.92 10.07 12.94
C LEU A 435 21.45 10.08 13.06
N ASP A 436 22.03 11.24 13.37
CA ASP A 436 23.48 11.37 13.59
C ASP A 436 23.94 10.55 14.81
N PHE A 437 23.20 10.59 15.91
CA PHE A 437 23.50 9.77 17.08
C PHE A 437 23.37 8.26 16.82
N ALA A 438 22.43 7.85 15.96
CA ALA A 438 22.35 6.46 15.52
C ALA A 438 23.59 6.05 14.72
N PHE A 439 24.08 6.89 13.81
CA PHE A 439 25.35 6.63 13.11
C PHE A 439 26.54 6.56 14.06
N ASP A 440 26.66 7.50 15.01
CA ASP A 440 27.71 7.49 16.02
C ASP A 440 27.73 6.20 16.83
N PHE A 441 26.55 5.76 17.27
CA PHE A 441 26.41 4.52 18.00
C PHE A 441 26.82 3.31 17.17
N LEU A 442 26.34 3.21 15.93
CA LEU A 442 26.65 2.08 15.04
C LEU A 442 28.15 2.03 14.70
N GLU A 443 28.77 3.18 14.45
CA GLU A 443 30.22 3.28 14.25
C GLU A 443 31.01 2.87 15.49
N ALA A 444 30.59 3.33 16.68
CA ALA A 444 31.27 3.00 17.93
C ALA A 444 31.12 1.50 18.30
N ALA A 445 29.95 0.90 18.05
CA ALA A 445 29.66 -0.49 18.40
C ALA A 445 30.19 -1.48 17.37
N PHE A 446 30.11 -1.16 16.07
CA PHE A 446 30.36 -2.11 14.98
C PHE A 446 31.46 -1.68 14.02
N GLY A 447 31.96 -0.44 14.12
CA GLY A 447 32.88 0.14 13.15
C GLY A 447 32.22 0.29 11.79
N ARG A 448 33.05 0.37 10.74
CA ARG A 448 32.60 0.39 9.32
C ARG A 448 32.28 -1.01 8.79
N GLY A 449 31.49 -1.77 9.56
CA GLY A 449 31.09 -3.14 9.28
C GLY A 449 29.83 -3.26 8.43
N GLN A 450 29.38 -4.50 8.23
CA GLN A 450 28.15 -4.85 7.50
C GLN A 450 26.88 -4.24 8.13
N GLU A 451 26.90 -3.97 9.44
CA GLU A 451 25.77 -3.44 10.19
C GLU A 451 25.40 -2.02 9.72
N LEU A 452 26.41 -1.17 9.45
CA LEU A 452 26.19 0.14 8.83
C LEU A 452 25.65 0.01 7.41
N VAL A 453 26.08 -0.99 6.65
CA VAL A 453 25.56 -1.27 5.31
C VAL A 453 24.08 -1.60 5.35
N TRP A 454 23.66 -2.44 6.29
CA TRP A 454 22.25 -2.76 6.49
C TRP A 454 21.45 -1.52 6.86
N PHE A 455 21.96 -0.72 7.80
CA PHE A 455 21.30 0.50 8.25
C PHE A 455 21.09 1.49 7.10
N VAL A 456 22.13 1.77 6.31
CA VAL A 456 22.04 2.68 5.15
C VAL A 456 21.12 2.11 4.07
N THR A 457 21.18 0.79 3.82
CA THR A 457 20.28 0.13 2.86
C THR A 457 18.82 0.23 3.31
N GLN A 458 18.55 0.07 4.61
CA GLN A 458 17.21 0.23 5.18
C GLN A 458 16.71 1.68 5.02
N LEU A 459 17.55 2.68 5.31
CA LEU A 459 17.21 4.09 5.14
C LEU A 459 16.93 4.44 3.66
N ALA A 460 17.75 3.94 2.73
CA ALA A 460 17.56 4.15 1.30
C ALA A 460 16.32 3.45 0.72
N GLY A 461 15.89 2.34 1.33
CA GLY A 461 14.71 1.58 0.89
C GLY A 461 13.40 2.03 1.53
N GLY A 462 13.44 2.83 2.61
CA GLY A 462 12.25 3.29 3.32
C GLY A 462 11.60 4.51 2.67
N TYR A 463 10.26 4.53 2.60
CA TYR A 463 9.52 5.65 2.01
C TYR A 463 9.74 6.98 2.77
N TYR A 464 9.53 6.98 4.10
CA TYR A 464 9.65 8.20 4.91
C TYR A 464 11.09 8.66 5.11
N SER A 465 12.03 7.72 5.26
CA SER A 465 13.46 8.02 5.33
C SER A 465 13.96 8.63 4.02
N SER A 466 13.59 8.05 2.87
CA SER A 466 13.96 8.60 1.56
C SER A 466 13.39 10.01 1.34
N TRP A 467 12.13 10.23 1.73
CA TRP A 467 11.53 11.57 1.70
C TRP A 467 12.31 12.54 2.60
N PHE A 468 12.58 12.17 3.84
CA PHE A 468 13.26 13.02 4.81
C PHE A 468 14.67 13.39 4.34
N LEU A 469 15.45 12.39 3.90
CA LEU A 469 16.80 12.57 3.39
C LEU A 469 16.83 13.44 2.13
N ALA A 470 15.85 13.29 1.22
CA ALA A 470 15.75 14.12 0.03
C ALA A 470 15.40 15.58 0.34
N GLN A 471 14.64 15.85 1.41
CA GLN A 471 14.23 17.20 1.80
C GLN A 471 15.26 17.92 2.66
N PHE A 472 15.88 17.21 3.62
CA PHE A 472 16.70 17.83 4.66
C PHE A 472 18.19 17.44 4.58
N GLY A 473 18.53 16.38 3.83
CA GLY A 473 19.90 15.87 3.72
C GLY A 473 20.39 15.15 4.98
N CYS A 474 21.47 14.39 4.84
CA CYS A 474 22.25 13.86 5.96
C CYS A 474 23.67 13.53 5.49
N VAL A 475 24.65 14.29 5.96
CA VAL A 475 26.05 14.18 5.51
C VAL A 475 26.60 12.76 5.72
N ARG A 476 26.30 12.13 6.87
CA ARG A 476 26.77 10.77 7.15
C ARG A 476 26.14 9.75 6.22
N PHE A 477 24.84 9.84 5.98
CA PHE A 477 24.15 8.98 5.04
C PHE A 477 24.79 9.09 3.64
N ASP A 478 25.03 10.30 3.14
CA ASP A 478 25.63 10.51 1.83
C ASP A 478 27.04 9.91 1.74
N GLN A 479 27.89 10.14 2.75
CA GLN A 479 29.23 9.56 2.83
C GLN A 479 29.22 8.03 2.77
N TYR A 480 28.36 7.39 3.56
CA TYR A 480 28.27 5.93 3.59
C TYR A 480 27.62 5.37 2.32
N ASN A 481 26.58 6.02 1.80
CA ASN A 481 25.91 5.57 0.59
C ASN A 481 26.82 5.66 -0.64
N GLU A 482 27.60 6.72 -0.78
CA GLU A 482 28.63 6.81 -1.84
C GLU A 482 29.65 5.67 -1.71
N SER A 483 30.19 5.45 -0.50
CA SER A 483 31.16 4.36 -0.26
C SER A 483 30.60 2.99 -0.67
N LEU A 484 29.32 2.74 -0.41
CA LEU A 484 28.61 1.52 -0.78
C LEU A 484 28.42 1.36 -2.28
N LEU A 485 28.07 2.44 -2.97
CA LEU A 485 27.95 2.45 -4.43
C LEU A 485 29.30 2.17 -5.09
N PHE A 486 30.40 2.73 -4.56
CA PHE A 486 31.75 2.46 -5.03
C PHE A 486 32.15 0.99 -4.80
N GLU A 487 31.87 0.42 -3.63
CA GLU A 487 32.16 -0.99 -3.35
C GLU A 487 31.33 -1.95 -4.23
N LYS A 488 30.03 -1.68 -4.41
CA LYS A 488 29.19 -2.46 -5.34
C LYS A 488 29.74 -2.41 -6.76
N ARG A 489 30.13 -1.22 -7.23
CA ARG A 489 30.71 -1.04 -8.58
C ARG A 489 32.06 -1.73 -8.72
N ARG A 490 32.90 -1.72 -7.68
CA ARG A 490 34.17 -2.45 -7.64
C ARG A 490 33.95 -3.96 -7.69
N ASN A 491 33.02 -4.49 -6.91
CA ASN A 491 32.73 -5.93 -6.88
C ASN A 491 32.14 -6.42 -8.20
N GLN A 492 31.24 -5.65 -8.84
CA GLN A 492 30.75 -5.96 -10.19
C GLN A 492 31.88 -6.01 -11.23
N LEU A 493 32.85 -5.11 -11.16
CA LEU A 493 34.02 -5.13 -12.05
C LEU A 493 34.93 -6.32 -11.77
N LEU A 494 35.13 -6.69 -10.50
CA LEU A 494 35.91 -7.87 -10.11
C LEU A 494 35.23 -9.17 -10.56
N ASP A 495 33.91 -9.29 -10.43
CA ASP A 495 33.15 -10.43 -10.93
C ASP A 495 33.22 -10.54 -12.46
N GLN A 496 33.17 -9.41 -13.17
CA GLN A 496 33.37 -9.39 -14.63
C GLN A 496 34.79 -9.84 -15.02
N VAL A 497 35.82 -9.40 -14.28
CA VAL A 497 37.20 -9.85 -14.49
C VAL A 497 37.36 -11.34 -14.22
N ASN A 498 36.77 -11.86 -13.14
CA ASN A 498 36.80 -13.28 -12.80
C ASN A 498 36.06 -14.14 -13.83
N GLN A 499 34.93 -13.67 -14.35
CA GLN A 499 34.19 -14.34 -15.43
C GLN A 499 34.99 -14.35 -16.75
N LEU A 500 35.73 -13.29 -17.05
CA LEU A 500 36.63 -13.22 -18.21
C LEU A 500 37.87 -14.12 -18.05
N GLN A 501 38.33 -14.36 -16.82
CA GLN A 501 39.44 -15.28 -16.54
C GLN A 501 39.03 -16.75 -16.53
N GLN A 502 37.76 -17.07 -16.25
CA GLN A 502 37.22 -18.43 -16.32
C GLN A 502 36.77 -18.84 -17.74
N SER A 503 36.75 -17.89 -18.68
CA SER A 503 36.39 -18.12 -20.09
C SER A 503 37.62 -18.17 -21.03
N GLN A 504 38.83 -18.15 -20.46
CA GLN A 504 40.10 -18.55 -21.07
C GLN A 504 40.54 -19.89 -20.50
#